data_AF-A0A1X9LH32-F1
#
_entry.id   AF-A0A1X9LH32-F1
#
_cell.length_a   1.000
_cell.length_b   1.000
_cell.length_c   1.000
_cell.angle_alpha   90.00
_cell.angle_beta   90.00
_cell.angle_gamma   90.00
#
_symmetry.space_group_name_H-M   'P 1'
#
loop_
_entity.id
_entity.type
_entity.pdbx_description
1 polymer ?
#
loop_
_entity_poly.entity_id
_entity_poly.type
_entity_poly.pdbx_seq_one_letter_code
_entity_poly.pdbx_strand_id
1 'polypeptide(L)'
;MRIATAVAGAGVAVLALAGCMTSYPTESFPGDPEETLQSVGGEEDGVMISWLHQGGQIALTTWGSSTCPVVGSDISVVSPAGEGNTVAITTENPAENQICTMDYVPHTSVFWTPQEVITGEPLTVQVLGEEFVLPIK
;
A
#
# COMPACT_ATOMS: atom_id res chain seq x y z
N MET A 1 19.36 17.68 64.51
CA MET A 1 19.70 16.46 63.75
C MET A 1 18.43 16.00 63.02
N ARG A 2 18.25 16.35 61.74
CA ARG A 2 17.13 15.87 60.90
C ARG A 2 17.70 14.92 59.86
N ILE A 3 17.19 13.69 59.87
CA ILE A 3 17.64 12.56 59.06
C ILE A 3 17.08 12.74 57.64
N ALA A 4 17.94 12.72 56.63
CA ALA A 4 17.57 12.67 55.23
C ALA A 4 17.76 11.23 54.71
N THR A 5 16.68 10.54 54.39
CA THR A 5 16.69 9.26 53.68
C THR A 5 16.22 9.50 52.25
N ALA A 6 17.12 9.39 51.28
CA ALA A 6 16.80 9.43 49.85
C ALA A 6 16.51 8.00 49.37
N VAL A 7 15.30 7.77 48.84
CA VAL A 7 14.92 6.51 48.19
C VAL A 7 15.24 6.65 46.71
N ALA A 8 16.17 5.84 46.21
CA ALA A 8 16.48 5.73 44.79
C ALA A 8 15.52 4.72 44.13
N GLY A 9 14.57 5.22 43.32
CA GLY A 9 13.72 4.39 42.47
C GLY A 9 14.38 4.18 41.10
N ALA A 10 14.71 2.93 40.77
CA ALA A 10 15.15 2.55 39.44
C ALA A 10 13.92 2.33 38.55
N GLY A 11 13.68 3.26 37.61
CA GLY A 11 12.65 3.12 36.58
C GLY A 11 13.16 2.28 35.40
N VAL A 12 12.48 1.17 35.11
CA VAL A 12 12.69 0.39 33.87
C VAL A 12 11.95 1.12 32.74
N ALA A 13 12.69 1.66 31.78
CA ALA A 13 12.13 2.25 30.57
C ALA A 13 11.83 1.14 29.55
N VAL A 14 10.55 0.84 29.34
CA VAL A 14 10.08 0.01 28.22
C VAL A 14 9.97 0.92 27.00
N LEU A 15 10.90 0.80 26.05
CA LEU A 15 10.76 1.42 24.73
C LEU A 15 9.84 0.55 23.87
N ALA A 16 8.59 1.00 23.67
CA ALA A 16 7.72 0.45 22.64
C ALA A 16 8.08 1.10 21.30
N LEU A 17 8.81 0.38 20.44
CA LEU A 17 8.99 0.73 19.03
C LEU A 17 7.71 0.34 18.28
N ALA A 18 6.72 1.24 18.23
CA ALA A 18 5.62 1.11 17.27
C ALA A 18 6.18 1.39 15.88
N GLY A 19 6.58 0.34 15.16
CA GLY A 19 6.97 0.44 13.75
C GLY A 19 5.71 0.43 12.89
N CYS A 20 5.50 1.45 12.05
CA CYS A 20 4.54 1.36 10.97
C CYS A 20 4.98 0.25 10.01
N MET A 21 4.20 -0.81 9.86
CA MET A 21 4.48 -1.88 8.89
C MET A 21 4.16 -1.34 7.50
N THR A 22 5.22 -0.85 6.83
CA THR A 22 5.22 -0.39 5.45
C THR A 22 6.01 -1.39 4.61
N SER A 23 5.53 -1.74 3.43
CA SER A 23 6.25 -2.59 2.49
C SER A 23 6.32 -1.94 1.10
N TYR A 24 7.39 -2.28 0.38
CA TYR A 24 7.68 -1.79 -0.97
C TYR A 24 7.14 -2.76 -2.02
N PRO A 25 6.97 -2.34 -3.29
CA PRO A 25 6.55 -3.24 -4.34
C PRO A 25 7.59 -4.36 -4.53
N THR A 26 7.10 -5.59 -4.68
CA THR A 26 7.90 -6.75 -5.03
C THR A 26 8.29 -6.75 -6.51
N GLU A 27 7.40 -6.22 -7.35
CA GLU A 27 7.55 -6.18 -8.80
C GLU A 27 6.96 -4.88 -9.34
N SER A 28 7.53 -4.38 -10.43
CA SER A 28 7.03 -3.23 -11.17
C SER A 28 7.32 -3.45 -12.65
N PHE A 29 6.29 -3.48 -13.49
CA PHE A 29 6.42 -3.85 -14.89
C PHE A 29 5.35 -3.18 -15.77
N PRO A 30 5.67 -2.92 -17.06
CA PRO A 30 4.68 -2.43 -18.01
C PRO A 30 3.66 -3.52 -18.34
N GLY A 31 2.40 -3.13 -18.52
CA GLY A 31 1.29 -4.04 -18.83
C GLY A 31 0.38 -4.33 -17.65
N ASP A 32 -0.67 -5.11 -17.94
CA ASP A 32 -1.59 -5.67 -16.96
C ASP A 32 -0.95 -6.86 -16.21
N PRO A 33 -1.35 -7.16 -14.96
CA PRO A 33 -0.92 -8.36 -14.27
C PRO A 33 -1.44 -9.63 -14.95
N GLU A 34 -0.62 -10.69 -14.98
CA GLU A 34 -0.94 -11.93 -15.70
C GLU A 34 -2.12 -12.71 -15.11
N GLU A 35 -2.38 -12.61 -13.79
CA GLU A 35 -3.44 -13.34 -13.11
C GLU A 35 -4.25 -12.45 -12.16
N THR A 36 -5.44 -12.01 -12.57
CA THR A 36 -6.37 -11.27 -11.70
C THR A 36 -7.53 -12.16 -11.27
N LEU A 37 -7.81 -12.20 -9.96
CA LEU A 37 -8.96 -12.95 -9.43
C LEU A 37 -10.19 -12.04 -9.30
N GLN A 38 -10.02 -10.92 -8.60
CA GLN A 38 -11.01 -9.87 -8.49
C GLN A 38 -10.29 -8.53 -8.58
N SER A 39 -10.93 -7.59 -9.26
CA SER A 39 -10.43 -6.24 -9.43
C SER A 39 -11.50 -5.20 -9.15
N VAL A 40 -11.05 -3.98 -8.88
CA VAL A 40 -11.86 -2.78 -8.76
C VAL A 40 -11.13 -1.63 -9.46
N GLY A 41 -11.87 -0.71 -10.06
CA GLY A 41 -11.31 0.30 -10.95
C GLY A 41 -11.12 -0.23 -12.38
N GLY A 42 -10.30 0.47 -13.16
CA GLY A 42 -10.02 0.13 -14.55
C GLY A 42 -9.34 1.29 -15.29
N GLU A 43 -9.15 1.11 -16.60
CA GLU A 43 -8.52 2.11 -17.47
C GLU A 43 -9.23 3.48 -17.43
N GLU A 44 -10.57 3.48 -17.36
CA GLU A 44 -11.37 4.71 -17.30
C GLU A 44 -11.16 5.50 -15.99
N ASP A 45 -10.88 4.79 -14.90
CA ASP A 45 -10.57 5.37 -13.59
C ASP A 45 -9.08 5.76 -13.48
N GLY A 46 -8.24 5.35 -14.44
CA GLY A 46 -6.79 5.54 -14.42
C GLY A 46 -6.05 4.68 -13.39
N VAL A 47 -6.79 3.93 -12.57
CA VAL A 47 -6.31 3.04 -11.52
C VAL A 47 -7.15 1.78 -11.49
N MET A 48 -6.48 0.64 -11.32
CA MET A 48 -7.10 -0.64 -11.05
C MET A 48 -6.35 -1.31 -9.91
N ILE A 49 -7.10 -1.82 -8.94
CA ILE A 49 -6.57 -2.63 -7.85
C ILE A 49 -7.04 -4.06 -8.04
N SER A 50 -6.15 -5.03 -7.91
CA SER A 50 -6.50 -6.45 -8.07
C SER A 50 -5.87 -7.33 -7.00
N TRP A 51 -6.58 -8.39 -6.61
CA TRP A 51 -5.98 -9.50 -5.89
C TRP A 51 -5.21 -10.41 -6.84
N LEU A 52 -3.97 -10.74 -6.46
CA LEU A 52 -3.15 -11.77 -7.10
C LEU A 52 -2.89 -12.94 -6.14
N HIS A 53 -2.44 -14.08 -6.67
CA HIS A 53 -1.94 -15.22 -5.90
C HIS A 53 -2.82 -15.57 -4.69
N GLN A 54 -4.11 -15.68 -4.94
CA GLN A 54 -5.05 -15.99 -3.88
C GLN A 54 -5.01 -14.99 -2.71
N GLY A 55 -4.90 -13.69 -3.01
CA GLY A 55 -4.89 -12.60 -2.05
C GLY A 55 -3.61 -12.50 -1.23
N GLY A 56 -2.57 -13.27 -1.59
CA GLY A 56 -1.23 -13.09 -1.04
C GLY A 56 -0.55 -11.80 -1.53
N GLN A 57 -0.99 -11.28 -2.68
CA GLN A 57 -0.47 -10.04 -3.24
C GLN A 57 -1.60 -9.14 -3.76
N ILE A 58 -1.31 -7.84 -3.80
CA ILE A 58 -2.16 -6.79 -4.34
C ILE A 58 -1.42 -6.15 -5.51
N ALA A 59 -2.07 -6.04 -6.65
CA ALA A 59 -1.58 -5.28 -7.80
C ALA A 59 -2.25 -3.91 -7.85
N LEU A 60 -1.44 -2.87 -7.97
CA LEU A 60 -1.84 -1.54 -8.43
C LEU A 60 -1.46 -1.42 -9.91
N THR A 61 -2.44 -1.30 -10.79
CA THR A 61 -2.23 -0.95 -12.18
C THR A 61 -2.66 0.51 -12.39
N THR A 62 -1.79 1.31 -12.98
CA THR A 62 -2.04 2.70 -13.37
C THR A 62 -1.95 2.83 -14.88
N TRP A 63 -2.62 3.82 -15.46
CA TRP A 63 -2.51 4.11 -16.88
C TRP A 63 -1.82 5.44 -17.13
N GLY A 64 -0.87 5.45 -18.06
CA GLY A 64 -0.12 6.64 -18.40
C GLY A 64 0.88 6.41 -19.53
N SER A 65 1.84 7.31 -19.64
CA SER A 65 2.92 7.20 -20.60
C SER A 65 3.84 6.02 -20.26
N SER A 66 4.15 5.15 -21.24
CA SER A 66 5.01 3.98 -20.99
C SER A 66 6.43 4.35 -20.55
N THR A 67 6.88 5.56 -20.88
CA THR A 67 8.21 6.06 -20.50
C THR A 67 8.19 6.91 -19.23
N CYS A 68 7.01 7.23 -18.71
CA CYS A 68 6.79 8.01 -17.50
C CYS A 68 5.57 7.48 -16.71
N PRO A 69 5.55 6.20 -16.31
CA PRO A 69 4.42 5.67 -15.58
C PRO A 69 4.35 6.26 -14.18
N VAL A 70 3.12 6.37 -13.64
CA VAL A 70 2.92 6.53 -12.21
C VAL A 70 3.08 5.17 -11.57
N VAL A 71 3.99 5.01 -10.62
CA VAL A 71 4.28 3.69 -10.00
C VAL A 71 3.94 3.71 -8.52
N GLY A 72 3.52 2.58 -7.98
CA GLY A 72 3.36 2.44 -6.54
C GLY A 72 4.73 2.34 -5.86
N SER A 73 4.95 3.06 -4.76
CA SER A 73 6.21 3.08 -4.00
C SER A 73 6.12 2.29 -2.70
N ASP A 74 4.99 2.40 -2.00
CA ASP A 74 4.82 1.86 -0.66
C ASP A 74 3.36 1.48 -0.43
N ILE A 75 3.14 0.41 0.33
CA ILE A 75 1.84 0.09 0.92
C ILE A 75 1.95 0.10 2.44
N SER A 76 0.95 0.67 3.10
CA SER A 76 0.88 0.76 4.56
C SER A 76 -0.53 0.45 5.06
N VAL A 77 -0.63 -0.13 6.24
CA VAL A 77 -1.91 -0.38 6.90
C VAL A 77 -2.40 0.90 7.55
N VAL A 78 -3.60 1.34 7.15
CA VAL A 78 -4.31 2.48 7.75
C VAL A 78 -5.19 2.00 8.91
N SER A 79 -5.93 0.90 8.68
CA SER A 79 -6.75 0.26 9.69
C SER A 79 -6.67 -1.27 9.53
N PRO A 80 -6.40 -2.02 10.61
CA PRO A 80 -6.32 -3.47 10.53
C PRO A 80 -7.68 -4.12 10.25
N ALA A 81 -7.66 -5.41 9.94
CA ALA A 81 -8.84 -6.25 9.83
C ALA A 81 -9.71 -6.17 11.11
N GLY A 82 -11.04 -6.19 10.95
CA GLY A 82 -11.98 -6.00 12.05
C GLY A 82 -12.13 -4.54 12.53
N GLU A 83 -11.25 -3.62 12.14
CA GLU A 83 -11.33 -2.18 12.43
C GLU A 83 -11.55 -1.32 11.17
N GLY A 84 -11.70 -1.94 10.01
CA GLY A 84 -11.96 -1.27 8.74
C GLY A 84 -11.28 -1.91 7.54
N ASN A 85 -10.24 -2.75 7.77
CA ASN A 85 -9.51 -3.48 6.73
C ASN A 85 -9.09 -2.52 5.60
N THR A 86 -8.21 -1.57 5.92
CA THR A 86 -7.85 -0.45 5.04
C THR A 86 -6.34 -0.32 4.90
N VAL A 87 -5.88 -0.19 3.66
CA VAL A 87 -4.49 0.09 3.31
C VAL A 87 -4.41 1.36 2.47
N ALA A 88 -3.26 2.03 2.53
CA ALA A 88 -2.91 3.13 1.64
C ALA A 88 -1.70 2.75 0.80
N ILE A 89 -1.81 2.93 -0.51
CA ILE A 89 -0.70 2.81 -1.46
C ILE A 89 -0.23 4.21 -1.82
N THR A 90 1.03 4.50 -1.53
CA THR A 90 1.72 5.70 -1.99
C THR A 90 2.24 5.48 -3.39
N THR A 91 2.19 6.52 -4.22
CA THR A 91 2.65 6.48 -5.61
C THR A 91 3.73 7.54 -5.86
N GLU A 92 4.63 7.23 -6.78
CA GLU A 92 5.60 8.16 -7.33
C GLU A 92 5.14 8.62 -8.71
N ASN A 93 5.05 9.94 -8.89
CA ASN A 93 4.81 10.55 -10.18
C ASN A 93 6.12 10.67 -10.97
N PRO A 94 6.07 10.63 -12.31
CA PRO A 94 7.22 10.98 -13.12
C PRO A 94 7.69 12.41 -12.81
N ALA A 95 8.99 12.67 -12.94
CA ALA A 95 9.52 14.00 -12.69
C ALA A 95 8.94 15.02 -13.69
N GLU A 96 8.65 16.24 -13.24
CA GLU A 96 7.97 17.27 -14.07
C GLU A 96 8.69 17.58 -15.40
N ASN A 97 10.02 17.43 -15.44
CA ASN A 97 10.84 17.69 -16.62
C ASN A 97 11.22 16.40 -17.40
N GLN A 98 10.64 15.26 -17.05
CA GLN A 98 10.88 14.00 -17.75
C GLN A 98 10.24 14.06 -19.14
N ILE A 99 10.99 13.63 -20.15
CA ILE A 99 10.46 13.54 -21.53
C ILE A 99 9.65 12.26 -21.63
N CYS A 100 8.35 12.40 -21.84
CA CYS A 100 7.40 11.30 -21.90
C CYS A 100 6.92 11.04 -23.32
N THR A 101 6.60 9.78 -23.60
CA THR A 101 5.90 9.33 -24.81
C THR A 101 4.41 9.66 -24.72
N MET A 102 3.76 9.75 -25.88
CA MET A 102 2.34 10.13 -26.00
C MET A 102 1.36 8.95 -25.92
N ASP A 103 1.83 7.79 -25.46
CA ASP A 103 0.99 6.62 -25.29
C ASP A 103 0.26 6.63 -23.94
N TYR A 104 -0.80 5.82 -23.88
CA TYR A 104 -1.61 5.62 -22.68
C TYR A 104 -1.76 4.12 -22.50
N VAL A 105 -0.93 3.55 -21.62
CA VAL A 105 -0.82 2.10 -21.43
C VAL A 105 -0.73 1.77 -19.94
N PRO A 106 -1.11 0.54 -19.54
CA PRO A 106 -1.02 0.12 -18.15
C PRO A 106 0.42 -0.08 -17.70
N HIS A 107 0.68 0.21 -16.43
CA HIS A 107 1.88 -0.16 -15.69
C HIS A 107 1.48 -0.68 -14.32
N THR A 108 2.02 -1.82 -13.92
CA THR A 108 1.61 -2.53 -12.71
C THR A 108 2.72 -2.55 -11.66
N SER A 109 2.36 -2.24 -10.42
CA SER A 109 3.19 -2.38 -9.22
C SER A 109 2.53 -3.42 -8.30
N VAL A 110 3.29 -4.44 -7.88
CA VAL A 110 2.78 -5.55 -7.07
C VAL A 110 3.33 -5.47 -5.66
N PHE A 111 2.48 -5.67 -4.66
CA PHE A 111 2.84 -5.65 -3.25
C PHE A 111 2.44 -6.95 -2.57
N TRP A 112 3.18 -7.35 -1.54
CA TRP A 112 2.68 -8.33 -0.58
C TRP A 112 1.48 -7.76 0.18
N THR A 113 0.45 -8.57 0.36
CA THR A 113 -0.66 -8.23 1.26
C THR A 113 -0.14 -8.05 2.69
N PRO A 114 -0.36 -6.89 3.34
CA PRO A 114 0.05 -6.68 4.73
C PRO A 114 -0.56 -7.72 5.68
N GLN A 115 0.16 -8.06 6.77
CA GLN A 115 -0.25 -9.16 7.64
C GLN A 115 -1.48 -8.83 8.50
N GLU A 116 -1.77 -7.54 8.67
CA GLU A 116 -2.86 -7.02 9.48
C GLU A 116 -4.17 -6.87 8.71
N VAL A 117 -4.19 -7.14 7.40
CA VAL A 117 -5.42 -7.19 6.61
C VAL A 117 -5.81 -8.63 6.29
N ILE A 118 -7.10 -8.87 6.08
CA ILE A 118 -7.61 -10.19 5.71
C ILE A 118 -8.40 -10.13 4.41
N THR A 119 -8.39 -11.24 3.68
CA THR A 119 -9.10 -11.37 2.39
C THR A 119 -10.56 -11.81 2.54
N GLY A 120 -10.98 -12.14 3.77
CA GLY A 120 -12.35 -12.54 4.11
C GLY A 120 -13.31 -11.37 4.35
N GLU A 121 -12.78 -10.14 4.34
CA GLU A 121 -13.51 -8.88 4.41
C GLU A 121 -13.14 -8.04 3.18
N PRO A 122 -14.04 -7.19 2.66
CA PRO A 122 -13.66 -6.22 1.64
C PRO A 122 -12.46 -5.39 2.11
N LEU A 123 -11.49 -5.18 1.22
CA LEU A 123 -10.32 -4.35 1.51
C LEU A 123 -10.55 -2.96 0.91
N THR A 124 -10.49 -1.93 1.75
CA THR A 124 -10.46 -0.55 1.26
C THR A 124 -9.02 -0.18 0.94
N VAL A 125 -8.78 0.30 -0.28
CA VAL A 125 -7.47 0.72 -0.76
C VAL A 125 -7.51 2.20 -1.10
N GLN A 126 -6.73 2.98 -0.37
CA GLN A 126 -6.52 4.41 -0.60
C GLN A 126 -5.33 4.61 -1.53
N VAL A 127 -5.52 5.25 -2.68
CA VAL A 127 -4.45 5.52 -3.64
C VAL A 127 -4.80 6.75 -4.47
N LEU A 128 -3.80 7.60 -4.78
CA LEU A 128 -4.00 8.86 -5.51
C LEU A 128 -5.09 9.80 -4.95
N GLY A 129 -5.40 9.68 -3.66
CA GLY A 129 -6.46 10.48 -3.00
C GLY A 129 -7.87 9.93 -3.22
N GLU A 130 -8.00 8.75 -3.83
CA GLU A 130 -9.26 8.05 -4.06
C GLU A 130 -9.33 6.77 -3.22
N GLU A 131 -10.54 6.25 -3.04
CA GLU A 131 -10.82 5.02 -2.30
C GLU A 131 -11.45 3.97 -3.21
N PHE A 132 -10.84 2.79 -3.24
CA PHE A 132 -11.32 1.63 -3.98
C PHE A 132 -11.66 0.50 -3.01
N VAL A 133 -12.87 -0.05 -3.12
CA VAL A 133 -13.30 -1.18 -2.29
C VAL A 133 -13.08 -2.46 -3.08
N LEU A 134 -11.95 -3.11 -2.83
CA LEU A 134 -11.61 -4.39 -3.42
C LEU A 134 -12.44 -5.48 -2.72
N PRO A 135 -13.24 -6.27 -3.47
CA PRO A 135 -14.10 -7.27 -2.87
C PRO A 135 -13.29 -8.37 -2.19
N ILE A 136 -13.98 -9.20 -1.39
CA ILE A 136 -13.37 -10.42 -0.83
C ILE A 136 -12.78 -11.28 -1.95
N LYS A 137 -11.72 -12.00 -1.62
CA LYS A 137 -11.00 -12.82 -2.58
C LYS A 137 -11.37 -14.30 -2.54
#